data_AF-A0A353VTT1-F1
#
_entry.id   AF-A0A353VTT1-F1
#
_cell.length_a   1.000
_cell.length_b   1.000
_cell.length_c   1.000
_cell.angle_alpha   90.00
_cell.angle_beta   90.00
_cell.angle_gamma   90.00
#
_symmetry.space_group_name_H-M   'P 1'
#
loop_
_entity.id
_entity.type
_entity.pdbx_description
1 polymer ?
#
loop_
_entity_poly.entity_id
_entity_poly.type
_entity_poly.pdbx_seq_one_letter_code
_entity_poly.pdbx_strand_id
1 'polypeptide(L)'
;MRTIKLTMAVLTALLMAACSKDELSGFLSDPDAVRIEAAVGALTKSNPLGSTIEEQMKFNEGDRISVTNAGKTVVYKLNGGTWAPENSGEYLKWDKNDLTFIAQYPVGYTTLPTDQSTKEKLAAADRMYVKNTCNYIPTDRILSTSLFRENALVKIKIA
;
A
#
# COMPACT_ATOMS: atom_id res chain seq x y z
N MET A 1 -0.39 -5.57 -28.79
CA MET A 1 -0.42 -5.24 -27.34
C MET A 1 0.40 -6.29 -26.60
N ARG A 2 1.58 -5.93 -26.09
CA ARG A 2 2.40 -6.83 -25.26
C ARG A 2 1.81 -6.81 -23.84
N THR A 3 1.21 -7.92 -23.42
CA THR A 3 0.88 -8.15 -22.01
C THR A 3 2.18 -8.17 -21.21
N ILE A 4 2.48 -7.08 -20.50
CA ILE A 4 3.53 -7.05 -19.49
C ILE A 4 3.06 -7.97 -18.37
N LYS A 5 3.59 -9.19 -18.33
CA LYS A 5 3.45 -10.07 -17.18
C LYS A 5 4.40 -9.53 -16.11
N LEU A 6 3.88 -8.68 -15.22
CA LEU A 6 4.58 -8.28 -14.00
C LEU A 6 4.65 -9.52 -13.10
N THR A 7 5.75 -10.26 -13.21
CA THR A 7 6.11 -11.31 -12.27
C THR A 7 6.34 -10.66 -10.92
N MET A 8 5.39 -10.91 -10.02
CA MET A 8 5.40 -10.52 -8.63
C MET A 8 6.71 -11.02 -7.99
N ALA A 9 7.65 -10.11 -7.75
CA ALA A 9 8.76 -10.42 -6.86
C ALA A 9 8.16 -10.49 -5.46
N VAL A 10 8.02 -11.70 -4.92
CA VAL A 10 7.63 -11.91 -3.53
C VAL A 10 8.74 -11.31 -2.67
N LEU A 11 8.52 -10.09 -2.20
CA LEU A 11 9.39 -9.45 -1.24
C LEU A 11 9.06 -10.06 0.12
N THR A 12 9.75 -11.13 0.50
CA THR A 12 9.69 -11.67 1.86
C THR A 12 10.22 -10.63 2.83
N ALA A 13 9.32 -9.82 3.40
CA ALA A 13 9.66 -8.88 4.46
C ALA A 13 9.96 -9.66 5.74
N LEU A 14 11.24 -9.85 6.05
CA LEU A 14 11.68 -10.15 7.40
C LEU A 14 11.29 -8.95 8.27
N LEU A 15 10.31 -9.15 9.15
CA LEU A 15 9.83 -8.18 10.14
C LEU A 15 10.99 -7.66 11.01
N MET A 16 11.67 -6.61 10.57
CA MET A 16 12.58 -5.81 11.38
C MET A 16 12.21 -4.33 11.29
N ALA A 17 10.92 -4.02 11.45
CA ALA A 17 10.50 -2.67 11.75
C ALA A 17 10.72 -2.42 13.25
N ALA A 18 11.68 -1.54 13.58
CA ALA A 18 11.86 -0.98 14.92
C ALA A 18 10.74 0.04 15.22
N CYS A 19 9.49 -0.42 15.21
CA CYS A 19 8.43 0.28 15.93
C CYS A 19 8.49 -0.19 17.38
N SER A 20 8.27 0.71 18.33
CA SER A 20 8.17 0.43 19.77
C SER A 20 7.40 -0.87 19.98
N LYS A 21 8.05 -1.93 20.47
CA LYS A 21 7.47 -3.30 20.52
C LYS A 21 6.12 -3.33 21.23
N ASP A 22 5.86 -2.39 22.14
CA ASP A 22 4.61 -2.29 22.90
C ASP A 22 3.43 -1.82 22.06
N GLU A 23 3.60 -0.87 21.14
CA GLU A 23 2.49 -0.25 20.39
C GLU A 23 1.94 -1.15 19.27
N LEU A 24 2.70 -2.12 18.78
CA LEU A 24 2.25 -3.08 17.76
C LEU A 24 2.09 -4.51 18.27
N SER A 25 2.35 -4.74 19.56
CA SER A 25 2.30 -6.06 20.20
C SER A 25 1.01 -6.82 19.89
N GLY A 26 -0.15 -6.17 20.00
CA GLY A 26 -1.46 -6.75 19.70
C GLY A 26 -1.65 -7.12 18.22
N PHE A 27 -1.18 -6.28 17.29
CA PHE A 27 -1.26 -6.57 15.85
C PHE A 27 -0.36 -7.75 15.45
N LEU A 28 0.86 -7.81 16.00
CA LEU A 28 1.82 -8.86 15.66
C LEU A 28 1.45 -10.22 16.25
N SER A 29 0.88 -10.23 17.46
CA SER A 29 0.50 -11.46 18.18
C SER A 29 -0.87 -12.02 17.80
N ASP A 30 -1.76 -11.22 17.22
CA ASP A 30 -3.09 -11.67 16.81
C ASP A 30 -2.99 -12.62 15.58
N PRO A 31 -3.44 -13.89 15.70
CA PRO A 31 -3.41 -14.86 14.62
C PRO A 31 -4.40 -14.56 13.49
N ASP A 32 -5.38 -13.69 13.71
CA ASP A 32 -6.38 -13.31 12.73
C ASP A 32 -6.08 -11.93 12.12
N ALA A 33 -5.05 -11.20 12.60
CA ALA A 33 -4.70 -9.91 12.03
C ALA A 33 -4.37 -10.00 10.53
N VAL A 34 -4.98 -9.10 9.74
CA VAL A 34 -4.67 -8.92 8.33
C VAL A 34 -3.34 -8.18 8.21
N ARG A 35 -2.29 -8.93 7.88
CA ARG A 35 -0.96 -8.40 7.54
C ARG A 35 -0.98 -7.96 6.09
N ILE A 36 -0.33 -6.86 5.74
CA ILE A 36 -0.44 -6.27 4.39
C ILE A 36 0.90 -6.28 3.69
N GLU A 37 0.88 -6.78 2.46
CA GLU A 37 1.93 -6.54 1.46
C GLU A 37 1.29 -5.76 0.32
N ALA A 38 1.62 -4.47 0.21
CA ALA A 38 1.14 -3.62 -0.86
C ALA A 38 2.29 -3.21 -1.78
N ALA A 39 2.13 -3.49 -3.08
CA ALA A 39 3.04 -3.07 -4.15
C ALA A 39 2.37 -2.02 -5.06
N VAL A 40 3.19 -1.33 -5.85
CA VAL A 40 2.70 -0.46 -6.92
C VAL A 40 2.64 -1.25 -8.22
N GLY A 41 1.46 -1.41 -8.81
CA GLY A 41 1.26 -2.08 -10.10
C GLY A 41 1.65 -1.24 -11.32
N ALA A 42 2.22 -0.05 -11.10
CA ALA A 42 2.63 0.92 -12.11
C ALA A 42 3.83 1.72 -11.59
N LEU A 43 4.38 2.63 -12.41
CA LEU A 43 5.23 3.69 -11.85
C LEU A 43 4.41 4.45 -10.79
N THR A 44 5.02 4.96 -9.73
CA THR A 44 4.42 5.83 -8.69
C THR A 44 4.95 7.25 -8.82
N LYS A 45 4.13 8.24 -8.42
CA LYS A 45 4.56 9.63 -8.23
C LYS A 45 5.12 9.87 -6.82
N SER A 46 5.03 8.88 -5.93
CA SER A 46 5.75 8.88 -4.65
C SER A 46 7.26 8.80 -4.91
N ASN A 47 7.69 7.92 -5.82
CA ASN A 47 9.09 7.84 -6.26
C ASN A 47 9.28 8.18 -7.76
N PRO A 48 8.98 9.40 -8.21
CA PRO A 48 8.91 9.73 -9.64
C PRO A 48 10.29 9.84 -10.30
N LEU A 49 11.35 10.02 -9.49
CA LEU A 49 12.73 10.25 -9.90
C LEU A 49 13.66 9.06 -9.60
N GLY A 50 13.11 7.89 -9.25
CA GLY A 50 13.90 6.67 -9.10
C GLY A 50 14.79 6.43 -10.32
N SER A 51 16.02 5.98 -10.08
CA SER A 51 17.03 5.73 -11.10
C SER A 51 16.70 4.53 -11.98
N THR A 52 15.89 3.60 -11.45
CA THR A 52 15.40 2.41 -12.15
C THR A 52 13.86 2.37 -12.17
N ILE A 53 13.29 1.57 -13.09
CA ILE A 53 11.84 1.32 -13.12
C ILE A 53 11.39 0.69 -11.80
N GLU A 54 12.16 -0.24 -11.24
CA GLU A 54 11.83 -0.90 -9.98
C GLU A 54 11.74 0.07 -8.81
N GLU A 55 12.65 1.03 -8.72
CA GLU A 55 12.57 2.09 -7.71
C GLU A 55 11.31 2.94 -7.90
N GLN A 56 10.99 3.28 -9.14
CA GLN A 56 9.78 4.02 -9.47
C GLN A 56 8.49 3.21 -9.27
N MET A 57 8.55 1.91 -8.96
CA MET A 57 7.38 1.04 -8.70
C MET A 57 7.24 0.64 -7.22
N LYS A 58 7.87 1.40 -6.32
CA LYS A 58 7.82 1.17 -4.87
C LYS A 58 7.23 2.37 -4.14
N PHE A 59 6.43 2.08 -3.12
CA PHE A 59 6.07 3.08 -2.11
C PHE A 59 7.32 3.54 -1.34
N ASN A 60 7.27 4.74 -0.79
CA ASN A 60 8.32 5.30 0.06
C ASN A 60 8.04 5.04 1.54
N GLU A 61 9.10 5.02 2.34
CA GLU A 61 8.99 5.08 3.79
C GLU A 61 8.12 6.25 4.24
N GLY A 62 7.16 5.96 5.11
CA GLY A 62 6.16 6.90 5.58
C GLY A 62 4.92 7.05 4.69
N ASP A 63 4.87 6.42 3.52
CA ASP A 63 3.65 6.37 2.72
C ASP A 63 2.52 5.69 3.51
N ARG A 64 1.29 6.14 3.24
CA ARG A 64 0.08 5.68 3.94
C ARG A 64 -0.97 5.21 2.94
N ILE A 65 -1.50 4.02 3.19
CA ILE A 65 -2.66 3.47 2.49
C ILE A 65 -3.83 3.34 3.46
N SER A 66 -5.04 3.46 2.93
CA SER A 66 -6.24 3.06 3.66
C SER A 66 -6.70 1.70 3.14
N VAL A 67 -7.01 0.77 4.04
CA VAL A 67 -7.61 -0.52 3.69
C VAL A 67 -8.95 -0.65 4.38
N THR A 68 -9.96 -0.98 3.60
CA THR A 68 -11.34 -1.10 4.06
C THR A 68 -11.85 -2.53 3.87
N ASN A 69 -12.46 -3.09 4.89
CA ASN A 69 -13.18 -4.35 4.84
C ASN A 69 -14.48 -4.22 5.66
N ALA A 70 -15.61 -4.67 5.10
CA ALA A 70 -16.91 -4.68 5.78
C ALA A 70 -17.29 -3.36 6.48
N GLY A 71 -16.93 -2.21 5.89
CA GLY A 71 -17.21 -0.89 6.44
C GLY A 71 -16.21 -0.38 7.48
N LYS A 72 -15.26 -1.20 7.95
CA LYS A 72 -14.12 -0.77 8.78
C LYS A 72 -12.97 -0.34 7.88
N THR A 73 -12.49 0.89 8.04
CA THR A 73 -11.29 1.41 7.38
C THR A 73 -10.17 1.56 8.39
N VAL A 74 -8.98 1.09 8.02
CA VAL A 74 -7.75 1.23 8.81
C VAL A 74 -6.67 1.87 7.94
N VAL A 75 -5.91 2.80 8.51
CA VAL A 75 -4.74 3.38 7.86
C VAL A 75 -3.51 2.57 8.23
N TYR A 76 -2.75 2.17 7.22
CA TYR A 76 -1.46 1.51 7.37
C TYR A 76 -0.36 2.43 6.85
N LYS A 77 0.75 2.49 7.57
CA LYS A 77 1.94 3.25 7.22
C LYS A 77 3.09 2.30 6.92
N LEU A 78 3.82 2.58 5.85
CA LEU A 78 5.04 1.86 5.50
C LEU A 78 6.19 2.34 6.39
N ASN A 79 6.73 1.46 7.22
CA ASN A 79 7.89 1.74 8.08
C ASN A 79 8.88 0.55 8.02
N GLY A 80 10.13 0.80 7.63
CA GLY A 80 11.16 -0.22 7.51
C GLY A 80 10.78 -1.35 6.54
N GLY A 81 10.15 -0.99 5.42
CA GLY A 81 9.65 -1.94 4.41
C GLY A 81 8.43 -2.74 4.82
N THR A 82 7.86 -2.50 6.02
CA THR A 82 6.68 -3.22 6.53
C THR A 82 5.48 -2.28 6.66
N TRP A 83 4.31 -2.73 6.20
CA TRP A 83 3.05 -2.03 6.47
C TRP A 83 2.53 -2.38 7.86
N ALA A 84 2.40 -1.36 8.71
CA ALA A 84 1.85 -1.49 10.05
C ALA A 84 0.67 -0.52 10.23
N PRO A 85 -0.34 -0.87 11.04
CA PRO A 85 -1.40 0.08 11.40
C PRO A 85 -0.80 1.37 11.98
N GLU A 86 -1.32 2.52 11.55
CA GLU A 86 -0.86 3.83 12.05
C GLU A 86 -1.26 4.03 13.52
N ASN A 87 -2.41 3.49 13.93
CA ASN A 87 -2.90 3.51 15.31
C ASN A 87 -2.82 2.12 15.94
N SER A 88 -2.26 2.04 17.15
CA SER A 88 -2.23 0.80 17.93
C SER A 88 -3.65 0.28 18.18
N GLY A 89 -3.84 -1.04 18.07
CA GLY A 89 -5.12 -1.71 18.30
C GLY A 89 -6.15 -1.57 17.16
N GLU A 90 -5.91 -0.71 16.17
CA GLU A 90 -6.79 -0.54 15.03
C GLU A 90 -6.30 -1.33 13.82
N TYR A 91 -6.70 -2.59 13.69
CA TYR A 91 -6.37 -3.41 12.52
C TYR A 91 -7.55 -4.24 12.02
N LEU A 92 -7.48 -4.65 10.76
CA LEU A 92 -8.44 -5.57 10.15
C LEU A 92 -8.13 -7.02 10.57
N LYS A 93 -9.15 -7.87 10.58
CA LYS A 93 -9.03 -9.29 10.92
C LYS A 93 -9.63 -10.18 9.84
N TRP A 94 -9.08 -11.38 9.71
CA TRP A 94 -9.63 -12.49 8.97
C TRP A 94 -10.68 -13.21 9.81
N ASP A 95 -11.84 -12.59 9.99
CA ASP A 95 -12.93 -13.09 10.85
C ASP A 95 -13.85 -14.10 10.16
N LYS A 96 -13.81 -14.16 8.83
CA LYS A 96 -14.56 -15.10 7.98
C LYS A 96 -13.94 -15.23 6.58
N ASN A 97 -14.49 -16.14 5.80
CA ASN A 97 -14.22 -16.26 4.36
C ASN A 97 -14.98 -15.19 3.56
N ASP A 98 -14.71 -15.13 2.25
CA ASP A 98 -15.38 -14.24 1.29
C ASP A 98 -15.30 -12.75 1.66
N LEU A 99 -14.12 -12.34 2.11
CA LEU A 99 -13.82 -10.97 2.51
C LEU A 99 -13.43 -10.13 1.30
N THR A 100 -13.97 -8.91 1.22
CA THR A 100 -13.59 -7.93 0.20
C THR A 100 -12.81 -6.79 0.84
N PHE A 101 -11.59 -6.58 0.35
CA PHE A 101 -10.70 -5.51 0.75
C PHE A 101 -10.59 -4.46 -0.34
N ILE A 102 -10.70 -3.20 0.05
CA ILE A 102 -10.46 -2.05 -0.81
C ILE A 102 -9.24 -1.32 -0.25
N ALA A 103 -8.14 -1.28 -1.01
CA ALA A 103 -6.96 -0.50 -0.66
C ALA A 103 -6.84 0.74 -1.55
N GLN A 104 -6.54 1.89 -0.94
CA GLN A 104 -6.46 3.17 -1.62
C GLN A 104 -5.20 3.95 -1.20
N TYR A 105 -4.60 4.64 -2.16
CA TYR A 105 -3.49 5.57 -1.97
C TYR A 105 -3.76 6.88 -2.73
N PRO A 106 -3.35 8.04 -2.20
CA PRO A 106 -3.05 8.27 -0.78
C PRO A 106 -4.33 8.15 0.07
N VAL A 107 -4.16 8.13 1.39
CA VAL A 107 -5.29 8.24 2.34
C VAL A 107 -6.05 9.54 2.09
N GLY A 108 -7.38 9.46 2.03
CA GLY A 108 -8.25 10.64 1.96
C GLY A 108 -8.21 11.40 0.62
N TYR A 109 -7.72 10.78 -0.46
CA TYR A 109 -7.78 11.39 -1.78
C TYR A 109 -9.22 11.72 -2.19
N THR A 110 -9.47 12.97 -2.57
CA THR A 110 -10.77 13.45 -3.06
C THR A 110 -10.70 13.87 -4.52
N THR A 111 -9.78 14.78 -4.85
CA THR A 111 -9.62 15.38 -6.18
C THR A 111 -8.14 15.52 -6.53
N LEU A 112 -7.82 15.55 -7.83
CA LEU A 112 -6.45 15.77 -8.30
C LEU A 112 -5.99 17.18 -7.89
N PRO A 113 -4.93 17.32 -7.05
CA PRO A 113 -4.43 18.62 -6.67
C PRO A 113 -3.76 19.32 -7.87
N THR A 114 -4.02 20.62 -8.02
CA THR A 114 -3.40 21.46 -9.04
C THR A 114 -1.93 21.71 -8.75
N ASP A 115 -1.59 21.89 -7.47
CA ASP A 115 -0.23 22.05 -7.02
C ASP A 115 0.44 20.68 -6.80
N GLN A 116 1.42 20.39 -7.66
CA GLN A 116 2.26 19.18 -7.64
C GLN A 116 3.76 19.55 -7.61
N SER A 117 4.09 20.67 -6.97
CA SER A 117 5.44 21.27 -6.99
C SER A 117 6.48 20.58 -6.10
N THR A 118 6.05 19.74 -5.15
CA THR A 118 6.95 19.01 -4.23
C THR A 118 6.71 17.50 -4.31
N LYS A 119 7.63 16.70 -3.76
CA LYS A 119 7.49 15.24 -3.72
C LYS A 119 6.22 14.80 -2.98
N GLU A 120 5.93 15.46 -1.85
CA GLU A 120 4.75 15.19 -1.03
C GLU A 120 3.47 15.53 -1.79
N LYS A 121 3.46 16.64 -2.54
CA LYS A 121 2.32 17.02 -3.38
C LYS A 121 2.15 16.10 -4.59
N LEU A 122 3.25 15.59 -5.15
CA LEU A 122 3.21 14.57 -6.21
C LEU A 122 2.62 13.24 -5.70
N ALA A 123 3.07 12.78 -4.53
CA ALA A 123 2.51 11.63 -3.83
C ALA A 123 1.02 11.80 -3.54
N ALA A 124 0.62 12.98 -3.05
CA ALA A 124 -0.78 13.32 -2.81
C ALA A 124 -1.65 13.31 -4.08
N ALA A 125 -1.03 13.47 -5.26
CA ALA A 125 -1.70 13.46 -6.56
C ALA A 125 -1.73 12.07 -7.24
N ASP A 126 -1.19 11.05 -6.58
CA ASP A 126 -0.96 9.72 -7.14
C ASP A 126 -2.10 8.77 -6.77
N ARG A 127 -3.32 9.11 -7.17
CA ARG A 127 -4.47 8.26 -6.88
C ARG A 127 -4.24 6.84 -7.37
N MET A 128 -4.30 5.88 -6.45
CA MET A 128 -4.31 4.46 -6.74
C MET A 128 -5.41 3.74 -5.98
N TYR A 129 -5.89 2.66 -6.59
CA TYR A 129 -7.00 1.89 -6.09
C TYR A 129 -6.84 0.43 -6.44
N VAL A 130 -7.32 -0.45 -5.55
CA VAL A 130 -7.51 -1.87 -5.84
C VAL A 130 -8.63 -2.42 -4.97
N LYS A 131 -9.42 -3.33 -5.54
CA LYS A 131 -10.46 -4.10 -4.86
C LYS A 131 -10.16 -5.57 -5.02
N ASN A 132 -9.85 -6.24 -3.91
CA ASN A 132 -9.57 -7.67 -3.87
C ASN A 132 -10.67 -8.40 -3.10
N THR A 133 -11.22 -9.45 -3.70
CA THR A 133 -12.08 -10.39 -3.00
C THR A 133 -11.27 -11.65 -2.71
N CYS A 134 -11.20 -12.01 -1.43
CA CYS A 134 -10.51 -13.19 -0.93
C CYS A 134 -11.56 -14.22 -0.49
N ASN A 135 -11.71 -15.29 -1.26
CA ASN A 135 -12.71 -16.33 -1.01
C ASN A 135 -12.34 -17.23 0.18
N TYR A 136 -11.09 -17.19 0.62
CA TYR A 136 -10.59 -17.94 1.76
C TYR A 136 -9.62 -17.10 2.58
N ILE A 137 -9.45 -17.47 3.85
CA ILE A 137 -8.42 -16.89 4.71
C ILE A 137 -7.06 -17.48 4.32
N PRO A 138 -6.07 -16.66 3.91
CA PRO A 138 -4.75 -17.16 3.55
C PRO A 138 -4.00 -17.71 4.78
N THR A 139 -3.24 -18.78 4.60
CA THR A 139 -2.52 -19.48 5.69
C THR A 139 -1.54 -18.56 6.42
N ASP A 140 -0.87 -17.67 5.70
CA ASP A 140 0.07 -16.68 6.24
C ASP A 140 -0.61 -15.42 6.80
N ARG A 141 -1.94 -15.29 6.62
CA ARG A 141 -2.74 -14.12 7.00
C ARG A 141 -2.34 -12.83 6.30
N ILE A 142 -1.63 -12.92 5.17
CA ILE A 142 -1.17 -11.79 4.38
C ILE A 142 -2.18 -11.45 3.28
N LEU A 143 -2.68 -10.21 3.29
CA LEU A 143 -3.32 -9.59 2.15
C LEU A 143 -2.23 -9.02 1.22
N SER A 144 -1.88 -9.80 0.20
CA SER A 144 -0.96 -9.36 -0.85
C SER A 144 -1.74 -8.64 -1.96
N THR A 145 -1.34 -7.41 -2.30
CA THR A 145 -2.06 -6.58 -3.25
C THR A 145 -1.14 -5.65 -4.06
N SER A 146 -1.57 -5.33 -5.27
CA SER A 146 -0.94 -4.32 -6.13
C SER A 146 -1.93 -3.21 -6.40
N LEU A 147 -1.61 -1.99 -5.97
CA LEU A 147 -2.45 -0.81 -6.24
C LEU A 147 -2.16 -0.29 -7.65
N PHE A 148 -3.21 0.01 -8.41
CA PHE A 148 -3.09 0.54 -9.77
C PHE A 148 -3.44 2.02 -9.79
N ARG A 149 -2.67 2.81 -10.52
CA ARG A 149 -2.87 4.25 -10.66
C ARG A 149 -4.10 4.57 -11.51
N GLU A 150 -4.90 5.53 -11.07
CA GLU A 150 -6.08 6.03 -11.79
C GLU A 150 -5.80 7.31 -12.60
N ASN A 151 -4.78 8.09 -12.20
CA ASN A 151 -4.37 9.30 -12.91
C ASN A 151 -3.25 9.04 -13.94
N ALA A 152 -3.10 9.91 -14.94
CA ALA A 152 -1.91 9.90 -15.81
C ALA A 152 -0.70 10.56 -15.11
N LEU A 153 0.51 10.15 -15.52
CA LEU A 153 1.77 10.81 -15.15
C LEU A 153 2.41 11.39 -16.41
N VAL A 154 2.60 12.71 -16.42
CA VAL A 154 3.33 13.43 -17.48
C VAL A 154 4.72 13.78 -16.95
N LYS A 155 5.77 13.34 -17.64
CA LYS A 155 7.17 13.70 -17.36
C LYS A 155 7.69 14.54 -18.52
N ILE A 156 8.12 15.78 -18.24
CA ILE A 156 8.67 16.70 -19.23
C ILE A 156 10.17 16.84 -18.96
N LYS A 157 10.99 16.56 -19.97
CA LYS A 157 12.43 16.83 -19.95
C LYS A 157 12.67 18.11 -20.72
N ILE A 158 13.16 19.14 -20.02
CA ILE A 158 13.55 20.42 -20.64
C ILE A 158 15.05 20.31 -20.96
N ALA A 159 15.42 20.73 -22.18
CA ALA A 159 16.79 20.73 -22.68
C ALA A 159 17.54 22.00 -22.24
#